data_AF-A0A7Y5ATX0-F1
#
_entry.id   AF-A0A7Y5ATX0-F1
#
_cell.length_a   1.000
_cell.length_b   1.000
_cell.length_c   1.000
_cell.angle_alpha   90.00
_cell.angle_beta   90.00
_cell.angle_gamma   90.00
#
_symmetry.space_group_name_H-M   'P 1'
#
loop_
_entity.id
_entity.type
_entity.pdbx_description
1 polymer ?
#
loop_
_entity_poly.entity_id
_entity_poly.type
_entity_poly.pdbx_seq_one_letter_code
_entity_poly.pdbx_strand_id
1 'polypeptide(L)'
;MAIELGFHFDEEVDRLLKSASASAKAKDFDAAISKMKEALENMWVSDVTFSPANIAKIIPYFQKAGRYSDGVAFADKYLIPKLVEGYDQAGSTDRAFICRYVGEVHQKLALNAKREKIKDDETFFSSKAAEMQDAYMKLIEIARIEDLKEEYPYMLELFGPDHSKWPDAVLKTFEPILR
;
A
#
# COMPACT_ATOMS: atom_id res chain seq x y z
N MET A 1 5.36 20.05 -19.87
CA MET A 1 6.20 18.88 -20.19
C MET A 1 6.08 17.76 -19.16
N ALA A 2 6.16 18.02 -17.84
CA ALA A 2 5.95 16.97 -16.83
C ALA A 2 4.53 16.37 -16.81
N ILE A 3 3.50 17.21 -17.03
CA ILE A 3 2.08 16.80 -16.99
C ILE A 3 1.71 15.81 -18.11
N GLU A 4 2.28 15.96 -19.31
CA GLU A 4 2.03 15.04 -20.43
C GLU A 4 2.75 13.69 -20.25
N LEU A 5 3.91 13.69 -19.59
CA LEU A 5 4.65 12.48 -19.27
C LEU A 5 3.94 11.64 -18.20
N GLY A 6 3.45 12.25 -17.12
CA GLY A 6 2.69 11.55 -16.07
C GLY A 6 1.41 10.89 -16.60
N PHE A 7 0.67 11.61 -17.46
CA PHE A 7 -0.56 11.08 -18.09
C PHE A 7 -0.30 9.85 -18.96
N HIS A 8 0.83 9.80 -19.67
CA HIS A 8 1.19 8.65 -20.50
C HIS A 8 1.55 7.40 -19.70
N PHE A 9 2.17 7.53 -18.52
CA PHE A 9 2.48 6.37 -17.68
C PHE A 9 1.24 5.73 -17.07
N ASP A 10 0.24 6.52 -16.69
CA ASP A 10 -0.99 5.99 -16.10
C ASP A 10 -1.81 5.19 -17.10
N GLU A 11 -1.98 5.71 -18.33
CA GLU A 11 -2.65 4.98 -19.41
C GLU A 11 -1.92 3.68 -19.76
N GLU A 12 -0.58 3.73 -19.75
CA GLU A 12 0.25 2.56 -20.02
C GLU A 12 0.14 1.50 -18.92
N VAL A 13 0.21 1.89 -17.65
CA VAL A 13 0.02 0.99 -16.52
C VAL A 13 -1.37 0.34 -16.61
N ASP A 14 -2.42 1.12 -16.87
CA ASP A 14 -3.78 0.61 -17.03
C ASP A 14 -3.88 -0.41 -18.18
N ARG A 15 -3.24 -0.12 -19.31
CA ARG A 15 -3.16 -1.03 -20.46
C ARG A 15 -2.45 -2.32 -20.10
N LEU A 16 -1.32 -2.25 -19.41
CA LEU A 16 -0.55 -3.41 -18.95
C LEU A 16 -1.34 -4.24 -17.94
N LEU A 17 -2.02 -3.61 -16.97
CA LEU A 17 -2.88 -4.30 -15.99
C LEU A 17 -4.06 -5.03 -16.65
N LYS A 18 -4.71 -4.39 -17.64
CA LYS A 18 -5.79 -5.01 -18.43
C LYS A 18 -5.26 -6.19 -19.24
N SER A 19 -4.12 -6.01 -19.90
CA SER A 19 -3.47 -7.02 -20.74
C SER A 19 -2.97 -8.22 -19.92
N ALA A 20 -2.36 -7.99 -18.76
CA ALA A 20 -1.98 -9.04 -17.82
C ALA A 20 -3.20 -9.85 -17.35
N SER A 21 -4.31 -9.17 -17.06
CA SER A 21 -5.56 -9.82 -16.68
C SER A 21 -6.14 -10.67 -17.82
N ALA A 22 -6.01 -10.21 -19.07
CA ALA A 22 -6.42 -10.97 -20.25
C ALA A 22 -5.56 -12.23 -20.46
N SER A 23 -4.24 -12.12 -20.36
CA SER A 23 -3.32 -13.27 -20.39
C SER A 23 -3.65 -14.29 -19.29
N ALA A 24 -3.88 -13.83 -18.06
CA ALA A 24 -4.26 -14.71 -16.95
C ALA A 24 -5.62 -15.41 -17.17
N LYS A 25 -6.60 -14.75 -17.81
CA LYS A 25 -7.87 -15.38 -18.21
C LYS A 25 -7.68 -16.45 -19.28
N ALA A 26 -6.73 -16.24 -20.20
CA ALA A 26 -6.32 -17.21 -21.19
C ALA A 26 -5.41 -18.34 -20.64
N LYS A 27 -5.14 -18.35 -19.32
CA LYS A 27 -4.20 -19.26 -18.63
C LYS A 27 -2.74 -19.12 -19.08
N ASP A 28 -2.40 -18.04 -19.75
CA ASP A 28 -1.03 -17.67 -20.08
C ASP A 28 -0.44 -16.86 -18.91
N PHE A 29 -0.01 -17.57 -17.87
CA PHE A 29 0.47 -16.95 -16.65
C PHE A 29 1.88 -16.36 -16.79
N ASP A 30 2.73 -16.92 -17.64
CA ASP A 30 4.06 -16.33 -17.90
C ASP A 30 3.93 -14.97 -18.58
N ALA A 31 3.05 -14.84 -19.57
CA ALA A 31 2.79 -13.55 -20.18
C ALA A 31 2.08 -12.57 -19.23
N ALA A 32 1.23 -13.07 -18.31
CA ALA A 32 0.63 -12.23 -17.27
C ALA A 32 1.68 -11.70 -16.27
N ILE A 33 2.61 -12.56 -15.85
CA ILE A 33 3.73 -12.19 -14.96
C ILE A 33 4.64 -11.16 -15.65
N SER A 34 5.00 -11.39 -16.92
CA SER A 34 5.86 -10.48 -17.68
C SER A 34 5.25 -9.07 -17.76
N LYS A 35 3.97 -8.97 -18.13
CA LYS A 35 3.25 -7.70 -18.22
C LYS A 35 3.08 -7.02 -16.86
N MET A 36 2.86 -7.79 -15.79
CA MET A 36 2.80 -7.23 -14.44
C MET A 36 4.15 -6.68 -13.99
N LYS A 37 5.27 -7.33 -14.33
CA LYS A 37 6.60 -6.78 -14.01
C LYS A 37 6.81 -5.44 -14.71
N GLU A 38 6.46 -5.35 -15.99
CA GLU A 38 6.51 -4.10 -16.75
C GLU A 38 5.59 -3.02 -16.15
N ALA A 39 4.38 -3.41 -15.75
CA ALA A 39 3.45 -2.49 -15.07
C ALA A 39 4.05 -1.96 -13.77
N LEU A 40 4.70 -2.81 -12.96
CA LEU A 40 5.33 -2.41 -11.71
C LEU A 40 6.48 -1.42 -11.94
N GLU A 41 7.36 -1.67 -12.93
CA GLU A 41 8.43 -0.72 -13.28
C GLU A 41 7.86 0.66 -13.63
N ASN A 42 6.76 0.71 -14.41
CA ASN A 42 6.09 1.97 -14.73
C ASN A 42 5.40 2.61 -13.52
N MET A 43 4.85 1.82 -12.60
CA MET A 43 4.26 2.33 -11.35
C MET A 43 5.32 2.99 -10.46
N TRP A 44 6.55 2.45 -10.41
CA TRP A 44 7.61 2.98 -9.54
C TRP A 44 8.19 4.31 -9.99
N VAL A 45 8.05 4.64 -11.28
CA VAL A 45 8.52 5.91 -11.84
C VAL A 45 7.40 6.90 -12.11
N SER A 46 6.14 6.52 -11.85
CA SER A 46 4.99 7.40 -11.97
C SER A 46 4.83 8.25 -10.71
N ASP A 47 4.35 9.49 -10.89
CA ASP A 47 3.97 10.40 -9.81
C ASP A 47 2.58 10.07 -9.23
N VAL A 48 1.92 9.02 -9.73
CA VAL A 48 0.58 8.61 -9.31
C VAL A 48 0.61 7.41 -8.39
N THR A 49 -0.23 7.48 -7.35
CA THR A 49 -0.38 6.40 -6.37
C THR A 49 -1.30 5.30 -6.89
N PHE A 50 -0.82 4.06 -6.95
CA PHE A 50 -1.60 2.89 -7.35
C PHE A 50 -2.07 2.08 -6.15
N SER A 51 -3.28 1.51 -6.23
CA SER A 51 -3.81 0.71 -5.11
C SER A 51 -2.90 -0.47 -4.72
N PRO A 52 -2.82 -0.85 -3.42
CA PRO A 52 -2.09 -2.04 -2.96
C PRO A 52 -2.48 -3.31 -3.72
N ALA A 53 -3.77 -3.44 -4.06
CA ALA A 53 -4.30 -4.57 -4.79
C ALA A 53 -3.74 -4.68 -6.22
N ASN A 54 -3.47 -3.55 -6.90
CA ASN A 54 -2.85 -3.55 -8.22
C ASN A 54 -1.40 -4.04 -8.15
N ILE A 55 -0.64 -3.59 -7.14
CA ILE A 55 0.76 -3.98 -6.94
C ILE A 55 0.88 -5.46 -6.56
N ALA A 56 0.06 -5.93 -5.61
CA ALA A 56 0.08 -7.32 -5.15
C ALA A 56 -0.52 -8.31 -6.16
N LYS A 57 -1.12 -7.83 -7.26
CA LYS A 57 -1.84 -8.64 -8.26
C LYS A 57 -0.96 -9.67 -8.97
N ILE A 58 0.34 -9.43 -9.05
CA ILE A 58 1.30 -10.36 -9.67
C ILE A 58 1.47 -11.67 -8.88
N ILE A 59 1.33 -11.61 -7.55
CA ILE A 59 1.57 -12.73 -6.63
C ILE A 59 0.72 -13.97 -6.97
N PRO A 60 -0.62 -13.87 -7.14
CA PRO A 60 -1.42 -15.02 -7.55
C PRO A 60 -1.11 -15.55 -8.95
N TYR A 61 -0.45 -14.80 -9.84
CA TYR A 61 -0.06 -15.31 -11.16
C TYR A 61 1.10 -16.30 -11.06
N PHE A 62 2.08 -16.05 -10.19
CA PHE A 62 3.14 -17.03 -9.88
C PHE A 62 2.56 -18.34 -9.35
N GLN A 63 1.63 -18.27 -8.39
CA GLN A 63 0.96 -19.46 -7.85
C GLN A 63 0.21 -20.23 -8.93
N LYS A 64 -0.59 -19.55 -9.76
CA LYS A 64 -1.34 -20.19 -10.84
C LYS A 64 -0.46 -20.80 -11.94
N ALA A 65 0.76 -20.30 -12.11
CA ALA A 65 1.77 -20.89 -12.98
C ALA A 65 2.45 -22.13 -12.37
N GLY A 66 2.11 -22.53 -11.14
CA GLY A 66 2.81 -23.60 -10.41
C GLY A 66 4.18 -23.17 -9.88
N ARG A 67 4.43 -21.86 -9.78
CA ARG A 67 5.72 -21.26 -9.42
C ARG A 67 5.64 -20.51 -8.09
N TYR A 68 5.06 -21.16 -7.09
CA TYR A 68 4.85 -20.57 -5.77
C TYR A 68 6.14 -20.03 -5.14
N SER A 69 7.22 -20.84 -5.15
CA SER A 69 8.54 -20.45 -4.62
C SER A 69 9.09 -19.20 -5.29
N ASP A 70 8.90 -19.06 -6.61
CA ASP A 70 9.35 -17.89 -7.35
C ASP A 70 8.53 -16.65 -6.98
N GLY A 71 7.24 -16.82 -6.70
CA GLY A 71 6.37 -15.75 -6.21
C GLY A 71 6.79 -15.25 -4.83
N VAL A 72 7.13 -16.16 -3.92
CA VAL A 72 7.69 -15.82 -2.59
C VAL A 72 9.02 -15.08 -2.76
N ALA A 73 9.95 -15.63 -3.56
CA ALA A 73 11.26 -15.01 -3.78
C ALA A 73 11.15 -13.64 -4.46
N PHE A 74 10.21 -13.47 -5.41
CA PHE A 74 9.96 -12.18 -6.04
C PHE A 74 9.43 -11.15 -5.03
N ALA A 75 8.52 -11.56 -4.15
CA ALA A 75 8.00 -10.68 -3.11
C ALA A 75 9.11 -10.23 -2.13
N ASP A 76 9.90 -11.19 -1.64
CA ASP A 76 10.96 -10.97 -0.67
C ASP A 76 12.14 -10.16 -1.22
N LYS A 77 12.58 -10.46 -2.44
CA LYS A 77 13.82 -9.87 -3.00
C LYS A 77 13.60 -8.63 -3.83
N TYR A 78 12.36 -8.35 -4.26
CA TYR A 78 12.07 -7.22 -5.14
C TYR A 78 10.89 -6.39 -4.65
N LEU A 79 9.71 -7.00 -4.51
CA LEU A 79 8.48 -6.23 -4.28
C LEU A 79 8.47 -5.50 -2.94
N ILE A 80 8.74 -6.22 -1.84
CA ILE A 80 8.76 -5.64 -0.49
C ILE A 80 9.92 -4.63 -0.35
N PRO A 81 11.17 -4.94 -0.76
CA PRO A 81 12.26 -3.97 -0.74
C PRO A 81 11.93 -2.66 -1.47
N LYS A 82 11.26 -2.75 -2.63
CA LYS A 82 10.81 -1.57 -3.38
C LYS A 82 9.74 -0.76 -2.65
N LEU A 83 8.80 -1.43 -1.99
CA LEU A 83 7.74 -0.77 -1.21
C LEU A 83 8.26 -0.04 0.02
N VAL A 84 9.36 -0.52 0.63
CA VAL A 84 9.93 0.08 1.85
C VAL A 84 11.08 1.05 1.55
N GLU A 85 11.36 1.32 0.27
CA GLU A 85 12.37 2.30 -0.14
C GLU A 85 11.97 3.68 0.42
N GLY A 86 12.86 4.29 1.21
CA GLY A 86 12.59 5.58 1.84
C GLY A 86 11.73 5.55 3.12
N TYR A 87 11.38 4.37 3.64
CA TYR A 87 10.51 4.25 4.82
C TYR A 87 11.02 5.04 6.03
N ASP A 88 12.32 5.01 6.30
CA ASP A 88 12.92 5.72 7.45
C ASP A 88 12.90 7.24 7.29
N GLN A 89 12.79 7.75 6.07
CA GLN A 89 12.74 9.19 5.76
C GLN A 89 11.30 9.70 5.60
N ALA A 90 10.34 8.80 5.40
CA ALA A 90 8.93 9.09 5.20
C ALA A 90 8.24 9.62 6.47
N GLY A 91 7.22 10.47 6.28
CA GLY A 91 6.31 10.91 7.34
C GLY A 91 5.36 9.79 7.79
N SER A 92 4.62 10.03 8.88
CA SER A 92 3.73 9.03 9.48
C SER A 92 2.67 8.50 8.51
N THR A 93 2.08 9.37 7.70
CA THR A 93 1.09 8.99 6.67
C THR A 93 1.67 8.04 5.63
N ASP A 94 2.82 8.40 5.06
CA ASP A 94 3.49 7.59 4.03
C ASP A 94 3.94 6.24 4.60
N ARG A 95 4.52 6.23 5.80
CA ARG A 95 4.87 4.99 6.51
C ARG A 95 3.65 4.10 6.73
N ALA A 96 2.50 4.69 7.11
CA ALA A 96 1.28 3.93 7.25
C ALA A 96 0.89 3.27 5.93
N PHE A 97 0.88 4.04 4.83
CA PHE A 97 0.59 3.46 3.52
C PHE A 97 1.60 2.37 3.14
N ILE A 98 2.90 2.55 3.36
CA ILE A 98 3.89 1.48 3.13
C ILE A 98 3.51 0.20 3.90
N CYS A 99 3.17 0.30 5.19
CA CYS A 99 2.69 -0.85 5.97
C CYS A 99 1.46 -1.50 5.33
N ARG A 100 0.49 -0.71 4.88
CA ARG A 100 -0.70 -1.23 4.18
C ARG A 100 -0.34 -2.00 2.91
N TYR A 101 0.63 -1.53 2.12
CA TYR A 101 1.02 -2.18 0.87
C TYR A 101 1.78 -3.48 1.13
N VAL A 102 2.73 -3.47 2.07
CA VAL A 102 3.46 -4.68 2.47
C VAL A 102 2.51 -5.71 3.11
N GLY A 103 1.54 -5.26 3.90
CA GLY A 103 0.48 -6.10 4.45
C GLY A 103 -0.34 -6.82 3.38
N GLU A 104 -0.74 -6.12 2.31
CA GLU A 104 -1.47 -6.72 1.18
C GLU A 104 -0.63 -7.79 0.46
N VAL A 105 0.68 -7.55 0.28
CA VAL A 105 1.61 -8.54 -0.29
C VAL A 105 1.63 -9.80 0.55
N HIS A 106 1.83 -9.68 1.86
CA HIS A 106 1.81 -10.83 2.77
C HIS A 106 0.46 -11.54 2.79
N GLN A 107 -0.65 -10.80 2.74
CA GLN A 107 -1.99 -11.41 2.68
C GLN A 107 -2.16 -12.26 1.41
N LYS A 108 -1.66 -11.80 0.25
CA LYS A 108 -1.71 -12.62 -0.98
C LYS A 108 -0.80 -13.84 -0.90
N LEU A 109 0.38 -13.72 -0.30
CA LEU A 109 1.27 -14.87 -0.08
C LEU A 109 0.63 -15.91 0.84
N ALA A 110 -0.02 -15.49 1.93
CA ALA A 110 -0.75 -16.39 2.82
C ALA A 110 -1.88 -17.14 2.09
N LEU A 111 -2.67 -16.43 1.27
CA LEU A 111 -3.73 -17.05 0.45
C LEU A 111 -3.17 -18.04 -0.57
N ASN A 112 -2.01 -17.76 -1.16
CA ASN A 112 -1.34 -18.68 -2.07
C ASN A 112 -0.80 -19.90 -1.33
N ALA A 113 -0.11 -19.71 -0.19
CA ALA A 113 0.39 -20.80 0.66
C ALA A 113 -0.73 -21.76 1.07
N LYS A 114 -1.89 -21.21 1.46
CA LYS A 114 -3.10 -21.99 1.76
C LYS A 114 -3.55 -22.87 0.59
N ARG A 115 -3.53 -22.34 -0.64
CA ARG A 115 -3.90 -23.10 -1.86
C ARG A 115 -2.90 -24.21 -2.16
N GLU A 116 -1.62 -23.94 -1.92
CA GLU A 116 -0.52 -24.91 -2.06
C GLU A 116 -0.44 -25.89 -0.86
N LYS A 117 -1.27 -25.68 0.17
CA LYS A 117 -1.32 -26.48 1.41
C LYS A 117 -0.02 -26.45 2.23
N ILE A 118 0.69 -25.32 2.19
CA ILE A 118 1.92 -25.09 2.95
C ILE A 118 1.56 -24.30 4.22
N LYS A 119 1.28 -25.03 5.31
CA LYS A 119 0.74 -24.45 6.56
C LYS A 119 1.69 -23.49 7.26
N ASP A 120 2.99 -23.78 7.24
CA ASP A 120 4.00 -22.97 7.91
C ASP A 120 4.08 -21.59 7.24
N ASP A 121 4.11 -21.55 5.91
CA ASP A 121 4.05 -20.31 5.13
C ASP A 121 2.72 -19.57 5.30
N GLU A 122 1.58 -20.28 5.29
CA GLU A 122 0.27 -19.65 5.56
C GLU A 122 0.26 -18.92 6.90
N THR A 123 0.79 -19.57 7.94
CA THR A 123 0.86 -19.01 9.29
C THR A 123 1.83 -17.84 9.35
N PHE A 124 3.03 -18.00 8.80
CA PHE A 124 4.06 -16.97 8.75
C PHE A 124 3.56 -15.69 8.05
N PHE A 125 3.03 -15.83 6.84
CA PHE A 125 2.55 -14.67 6.07
C PHE A 125 1.29 -14.05 6.66
N SER A 126 0.40 -14.84 7.28
CA SER A 126 -0.76 -14.29 8.00
C SER A 126 -0.33 -13.45 9.21
N SER A 127 0.67 -13.91 9.97
CA SER A 127 1.24 -13.14 11.08
C SER A 127 1.84 -11.83 10.59
N LYS A 128 2.62 -11.88 9.50
CA LYS A 128 3.23 -10.67 8.92
C LYS A 128 2.20 -9.68 8.39
N ALA A 129 1.12 -10.16 7.75
CA ALA A 129 0.03 -9.29 7.32
C ALA A 129 -0.65 -8.60 8.52
N ALA A 130 -0.86 -9.32 9.63
CA ALA A 130 -1.44 -8.76 10.85
C ALA A 130 -0.51 -7.72 11.51
N GLU A 131 0.80 -8.02 11.61
CA GLU A 131 1.81 -7.07 12.13
C GLU A 131 1.79 -5.76 11.34
N MET A 132 1.71 -5.83 10.01
CA MET A 132 1.64 -4.65 9.15
C MET A 132 0.32 -3.89 9.28
N GLN A 133 -0.80 -4.59 9.47
CA GLN A 133 -2.09 -3.95 9.71
C GLN A 133 -2.10 -3.20 11.06
N ASP A 134 -1.53 -3.79 12.10
CA ASP A 134 -1.41 -3.15 13.41
C ASP A 134 -0.51 -1.91 13.34
N ALA A 135 0.60 -1.99 12.60
CA ALA A 135 1.48 -0.86 12.34
C ALA A 135 0.77 0.26 11.58
N TYR A 136 0.01 -0.08 10.53
CA TYR A 136 -0.81 0.88 9.77
C TYR A 136 -1.78 1.63 10.68
N MET A 137 -2.54 0.91 11.51
CA MET A 137 -3.52 1.54 12.41
C MET A 137 -2.87 2.51 13.40
N LYS A 138 -1.70 2.15 13.95
CA LYS A 138 -0.94 3.02 14.85
C LYS A 138 -0.41 4.27 14.13
N LEU A 139 0.15 4.09 12.94
CA LEU A 139 0.75 5.20 12.18
C LEU A 139 -0.30 6.18 11.66
N ILE A 140 -1.48 5.71 11.23
CA ILE A 140 -2.59 6.61 10.86
C ILE A 140 -3.04 7.45 12.05
N GLU A 141 -3.10 6.86 13.24
CA GLU A 141 -3.47 7.63 14.44
C GLU A 141 -2.41 8.67 14.81
N ILE A 142 -1.12 8.32 14.68
CA ILE A 142 -0.02 9.27 14.86
C ILE A 142 -0.12 10.40 13.84
N ALA A 143 -0.27 10.08 12.55
CA ALA A 143 -0.42 11.05 11.48
C ALA A 143 -1.60 12.00 11.73
N ARG A 144 -2.75 11.46 12.13
CA ARG A 144 -3.92 12.26 12.51
C ARG A 144 -3.62 13.25 13.63
N ILE A 145 -2.89 12.82 14.66
CA ILE A 145 -2.50 13.68 15.77
C ILE A 145 -1.50 14.75 15.32
N GLU A 146 -0.59 14.42 14.41
CA GLU A 146 0.36 15.38 13.83
C GLU A 146 -0.38 16.44 13.01
N ASP A 147 -1.30 16.05 12.12
CA ASP A 147 -2.14 16.98 11.35
C ASP A 147 -2.92 17.93 12.28
N LEU A 148 -3.55 17.38 13.33
CA LEU A 148 -4.26 18.19 14.32
C LEU A 148 -3.34 19.20 15.01
N LYS A 149 -2.09 18.83 15.33
CA LYS A 149 -1.13 19.76 15.95
C LYS A 149 -0.71 20.87 15.00
N GLU A 150 -0.61 20.59 13.71
CA GLU A 150 -0.31 21.59 12.69
C GLU A 150 -1.47 22.56 12.45
N GLU A 151 -2.72 22.07 12.52
CA GLU A 151 -3.92 22.89 12.38
C GLU A 151 -4.23 23.72 13.64
N TYR A 152 -3.82 23.24 14.81
CA TYR A 152 -4.19 23.83 16.10
C TYR A 152 -3.86 25.33 16.27
N PRO A 153 -2.69 25.85 15.84
CA PRO A 153 -2.41 27.28 15.90
C PRO A 153 -3.45 28.13 15.16
N TYR A 154 -3.91 27.68 13.99
CA TYR A 154 -4.95 28.39 13.24
C TYR A 154 -6.29 28.40 13.97
N MET A 155 -6.60 27.34 14.71
CA MET A 155 -7.81 27.27 15.52
C MET A 155 -7.76 28.21 16.71
N LEU A 156 -6.58 28.37 17.34
CA LEU A 156 -6.35 29.38 18.38
C LEU A 156 -6.51 30.81 17.84
N GLU A 157 -6.06 31.08 16.61
CA GLU A 157 -6.25 32.38 15.96
C GLU A 157 -7.73 32.67 15.66
N LEU A 158 -8.46 31.66 15.18
CA LEU A 158 -9.85 31.81 14.74
C LEU A 158 -10.86 31.87 15.89
N PHE A 159 -10.71 31.00 16.89
CA PHE A 159 -11.68 30.86 17.99
C PHE A 159 -11.15 31.37 19.35
N GLY A 160 -9.88 31.75 19.42
CA GLY A 160 -9.22 32.18 20.65
C GLY A 160 -8.76 31.02 21.52
N PRO A 161 -7.99 31.30 22.59
CA PRO A 161 -7.44 30.28 23.49
C PRO A 161 -8.45 29.68 24.47
N ASP A 162 -9.66 30.24 24.57
CA ASP A 162 -10.70 29.74 25.47
C ASP A 162 -11.53 28.66 24.77
N HIS A 163 -11.12 27.40 24.95
CA HIS A 163 -11.75 26.24 24.31
C HIS A 163 -13.22 26.06 24.71
N SER A 164 -13.66 26.60 25.86
CA SER A 164 -15.08 26.50 26.26
C SER A 164 -16.04 27.25 25.33
N LYS A 165 -15.50 28.15 24.49
CA LYS A 165 -16.25 28.93 23.50
C LYS A 165 -16.17 28.34 22.09
N TRP A 166 -15.42 27.27 21.91
CA TRP A 166 -15.27 26.63 20.61
C TRP A 166 -16.55 25.88 20.23
N PRO A 167 -16.89 25.79 18.94
CA PRO A 167 -18.00 24.94 18.50
C PRO A 167 -17.77 23.47 18.88
N ASP A 168 -18.82 22.76 19.29
CA ASP A 168 -18.74 21.34 19.70
C ASP A 168 -18.07 20.44 18.66
N ALA A 169 -18.33 20.69 17.37
CA ALA A 169 -17.71 19.94 16.28
C ALA A 169 -16.18 20.11 16.26
N VAL A 170 -15.68 21.32 16.55
CA VAL A 170 -14.25 21.60 16.64
C VAL A 170 -13.65 20.93 17.88
N LEU A 171 -14.31 21.08 19.04
CA LEU A 171 -13.87 20.43 20.28
C LEU A 171 -13.71 18.92 20.12
N LYS A 172 -14.68 18.27 19.46
CA LYS A 172 -14.63 16.83 19.19
C LYS A 172 -13.47 16.43 18.27
N THR A 173 -13.17 17.25 17.26
CA THR A 173 -12.07 16.99 16.32
C THR A 173 -10.71 17.11 17.01
N PHE A 174 -10.51 18.14 17.83
CA PHE A 174 -9.25 18.43 18.52
C PHE A 174 -9.13 17.75 19.89
N GLU A 175 -10.17 17.06 20.36
CA GLU A 175 -10.17 16.30 21.62
C GLU A 175 -8.90 15.45 21.84
N PRO A 176 -8.32 14.77 20.83
CA PRO A 176 -7.11 13.97 21.03
C PRO A 176 -5.88 14.77 21.50
N ILE A 177 -5.83 16.09 21.24
CA ILE A 177 -4.69 16.94 21.57
C ILE A 177 -4.99 18.01 22.62
N LEU A 178 -6.27 18.16 23.01
CA LEU A 178 -6.74 19.11 24.03
C LEU A 178 -6.72 18.54 25.45
N ARG A 179 -6.46 17.24 25.61
CA ARG A 179 -6.42 16.53 26.89
C ARG A 179 -5.09 16.70 27.62
#